data_AF-A0AAV6TI66-F1
#
_entry.id   AF-A0AAV6TI66-F1
#
_cell.length_a   1.000
_cell.length_b   1.000
_cell.length_c   1.000
_cell.angle_alpha   90.00
_cell.angle_beta   90.00
_cell.angle_gamma   90.00
#
_symmetry.space_group_name_H-M   'P 1'
#
loop_
_entity.id
_entity.type
_entity.pdbx_description
1 polymer ?
#
loop_
_entity_poly.entity_id
_entity_poly.type
_entity_poly.pdbx_seq_one_letter_code
_entity_poly.pdbx_strand_id
1 'polypeptide(L)'
;MPEVGHACGHNLIAEAGLAAAIGIKAAMEADATIRGQLLVLGTPAEESNGGKIDLIRGGAFEGVAAAMMVHPTNFTNSSPQMLSKMSVSVNFKGQPAHAAAFPWQGRNALDAAVSAYTNIAMLRQQIKSDCRVHGNTSQ
;
A
#
# COMPACT_ATOMS: atom_id res chain seq x y z
N MET A 1 6.80 4.08 8.42
CA MET A 1 7.31 4.06 9.81
C MET A 1 8.14 5.32 10.04
N PRO A 2 7.69 6.31 10.83
CA PRO A 2 8.37 7.59 10.98
C PRO A 2 9.78 7.49 11.59
N GLU A 3 10.03 6.50 12.44
CA GLU A 3 11.24 6.43 13.26
C GLU A 3 12.44 5.72 12.59
N VAL A 4 12.21 4.98 11.51
CA VAL A 4 13.23 4.17 10.82
C VAL A 4 13.78 4.84 9.55
N GLY A 5 13.33 6.06 9.24
CA GLY A 5 13.71 6.78 8.02
C GLY A 5 13.27 6.04 6.75
N HIS A 6 14.12 6.05 5.72
CA HIS A 6 13.87 5.40 4.43
C HIS A 6 14.21 3.90 4.44
N ALA A 7 13.65 3.14 5.38
CA ALA A 7 13.92 1.70 5.52
C ALA A 7 13.49 0.86 4.29
N CYS A 8 12.49 1.32 3.52
CA CYS A 8 12.09 0.71 2.24
C CYS A 8 12.96 1.18 1.05
N GLY A 9 13.97 2.03 1.29
CA GLY A 9 14.90 2.50 0.27
C GLY A 9 14.32 3.52 -0.70
N HIS A 10 13.26 4.25 -0.31
CA HIS A 10 12.61 5.25 -1.19
C HIS A 10 13.54 6.39 -1.62
N ASN A 11 14.59 6.67 -0.85
CA ASN A 11 15.67 7.57 -1.25
C ASN A 11 16.41 7.03 -2.49
N LEU A 12 16.75 5.74 -2.52
CA LEU A 12 17.41 5.10 -3.66
C LEU A 12 16.48 5.01 -4.88
N ILE A 13 15.17 4.80 -4.65
CA ILE A 13 14.17 4.82 -5.73
C ILE A 13 14.13 6.19 -6.39
N ALA A 14 14.08 7.26 -5.59
CA ALA A 14 14.06 8.63 -6.08
C ALA A 14 15.36 8.99 -6.83
N GLU A 15 16.51 8.62 -6.27
CA GLU A 15 17.82 8.83 -6.89
C GLU A 15 17.94 8.09 -8.23
N ALA A 16 17.63 6.79 -8.25
CA ALA A 16 17.73 5.98 -9.46
C ALA A 16 16.78 6.48 -10.56
N GLY A 17 15.54 6.85 -10.19
CA GLY A 17 14.58 7.42 -11.13
C GLY A 17 15.05 8.74 -11.74
N LEU A 18 15.58 9.65 -10.91
CA LEU A 18 16.09 10.94 -11.38
C LEU A 18 17.36 10.78 -12.23
N ALA A 19 18.30 9.94 -11.82
CA ALA A 19 19.53 9.67 -12.57
C ALA A 19 19.22 9.05 -13.94
N ALA A 20 18.29 8.10 -14.00
CA ALA A 20 17.83 7.52 -15.26
C ALA A 20 17.18 8.57 -16.17
N ALA A 21 16.35 9.45 -15.62
CA ALA A 21 15.73 10.53 -16.38
C ALA A 21 16.75 11.50 -16.99
N ILE A 22 17.80 11.86 -16.23
CA ILE A 22 18.89 12.70 -16.72
C ILE A 22 19.63 12.01 -17.88
N GLY A 23 19.94 10.71 -17.75
CA GLY A 23 20.59 9.95 -18.82
C GLY A 23 19.75 9.83 -20.08
N ILE A 24 18.44 9.55 -19.94
CA ILE A 24 17.50 9.48 -21.07
C ILE A 24 17.41 10.84 -21.76
N LYS A 25 17.27 11.93 -21.00
CA LYS A 25 17.24 13.29 -21.54
C LYS A 25 18.50 13.57 -22.38
N ALA A 26 19.67 13.27 -21.86
CA ALA A 26 20.93 13.49 -22.57
C ALA A 26 21.00 12.67 -23.88
N ALA A 27 20.52 11.42 -23.88
CA ALA A 27 20.46 10.60 -25.08
C ALA A 27 19.50 11.18 -26.14
N MET A 28 18.33 11.68 -25.71
CA MET A 28 17.36 12.34 -26.60
C MET A 28 17.92 13.64 -27.20
N GLU A 29 18.70 14.40 -26.42
CA GLU A 29 19.37 15.62 -26.91
C GLU A 29 20.51 15.31 -27.88
N ALA A 30 21.19 14.17 -27.71
CA ALA A 30 22.28 13.73 -28.58
C ALA A 30 21.80 13.11 -29.92
N ASP A 31 20.60 12.51 -29.95
CA ASP A 31 20.04 11.87 -31.13
C ASP A 31 18.59 12.32 -31.40
N ALA A 32 18.44 13.23 -32.37
CA ALA A 32 17.15 13.79 -32.78
C ALA A 32 16.20 12.77 -33.42
N THR A 33 16.64 11.54 -33.71
CA THR A 33 15.76 10.45 -34.17
C THR A 33 14.94 9.87 -33.02
N ILE A 34 15.38 10.03 -31.77
CA ILE A 34 14.68 9.57 -30.58
C ILE A 34 13.57 10.59 -30.23
N ARG A 35 12.35 10.28 -30.68
CA ARG A 35 11.17 11.12 -30.45
C ARG A 35 10.35 10.63 -29.27
N GLY A 36 9.86 11.55 -28.45
CA GLY A 36 8.97 11.23 -27.33
C GLY A 36 8.94 12.33 -26.29
N GLN A 37 8.23 12.07 -25.19
CA GLN A 37 8.23 12.91 -24.01
C GLN A 37 8.70 12.09 -22.82
N LEU A 38 9.54 12.69 -21.98
CA LEU A 38 9.99 12.11 -20.73
C LEU A 38 9.25 12.78 -19.58
N LEU A 39 8.56 11.99 -18.76
CA LEU A 39 7.86 12.44 -17.57
C LEU A 39 8.52 11.83 -16.33
N VAL A 40 8.92 12.68 -15.38
CA VAL A 40 9.38 12.26 -14.05
C VAL A 40 8.26 12.59 -13.07
N LEU A 41 7.71 11.56 -12.42
CA LEU A 41 6.59 11.71 -11.50
C LEU A 41 6.97 11.25 -10.10
N GLY A 42 6.95 12.17 -9.13
CA GLY A 42 7.03 11.83 -7.72
C GLY A 42 5.72 11.18 -7.26
N THR A 43 5.80 10.00 -6.64
CA THR A 43 4.62 9.26 -6.17
C THR A 43 4.62 9.16 -4.65
N PRO A 44 4.05 10.15 -3.94
CA PRO A 44 4.08 10.19 -2.48
C PRO A 44 3.18 9.11 -1.86
N ALA A 45 3.36 8.88 -0.56
CA ALA A 45 2.44 8.10 0.27
C ALA A 45 2.24 6.64 -0.19
N GLU A 46 3.26 6.02 -0.80
CA GLU A 46 3.23 4.60 -1.22
C GLU A 46 2.91 3.66 -0.03
N GLU A 47 3.60 3.85 1.09
CA GLU A 47 3.47 3.01 2.29
C GLU A 47 2.10 3.10 2.99
N SER A 48 1.36 4.19 2.77
CA SER A 48 0.11 4.48 3.47
C SER A 48 -1.10 4.22 2.57
N ASN A 49 -1.62 5.28 1.96
CA ASN A 49 -2.89 5.25 1.23
C ASN A 49 -2.69 5.09 -0.29
N GLY A 50 -1.44 4.94 -0.74
CA GLY A 50 -1.10 4.77 -2.14
C GLY A 50 -1.38 6.03 -2.96
N GLY A 51 -0.60 7.10 -2.76
CA GLY A 51 -0.82 8.39 -3.44
C GLY A 51 -0.81 8.33 -4.98
N LYS A 52 -0.26 7.26 -5.56
CA LYS A 52 -0.37 6.97 -7.01
C LYS A 52 -1.83 6.78 -7.46
N ILE A 53 -2.72 6.29 -6.59
CA ILE A 53 -4.16 6.14 -6.88
C ILE A 53 -4.77 7.51 -7.17
N ASP A 54 -4.46 8.52 -6.37
CA ASP A 54 -4.99 9.87 -6.54
C ASP A 54 -4.38 10.55 -7.77
N LEU A 55 -3.08 10.32 -8.05
CA LEU A 55 -2.43 10.78 -9.27
C LEU A 55 -3.06 10.20 -10.53
N ILE A 56 -3.37 8.90 -10.55
CA ILE A 56 -4.07 8.25 -11.66
C ILE A 56 -5.46 8.84 -11.84
N ARG A 57 -6.23 9.02 -10.76
CA ARG A 57 -7.57 9.64 -10.81
C ARG A 57 -7.53 11.10 -11.27
N GLY A 58 -6.46 11.82 -10.96
CA GLY A 58 -6.22 13.19 -11.40
C GLY A 58 -5.64 13.32 -12.80
N GLY A 59 -5.52 12.23 -13.56
CA GLY A 59 -5.04 12.24 -14.94
C GLY A 59 -3.53 12.37 -15.11
N ALA A 60 -2.72 12.25 -14.04
CA ALA A 60 -1.27 12.43 -14.11
C ALA A 60 -0.53 11.39 -14.98
N PHE A 61 -1.22 10.29 -15.32
CA PHE A 61 -0.73 9.24 -16.20
C PHE A 61 -1.42 9.23 -17.58
N GLU A 62 -2.30 10.19 -17.87
CA GLU A 62 -2.94 10.28 -19.18
C GLU A 62 -1.89 10.51 -20.28
N GLY A 63 -1.98 9.74 -21.37
CA GLY A 63 -1.02 9.81 -22.47
C GLY A 63 0.33 9.13 -22.21
N VAL A 64 0.57 8.58 -21.00
CA VAL A 64 1.80 7.83 -20.71
C VAL A 64 1.75 6.44 -21.38
N ALA A 65 2.64 6.21 -22.34
CA ALA A 65 2.73 4.93 -23.06
C ALA A 65 3.40 3.82 -22.24
N ALA A 66 4.36 4.18 -21.38
CA ALA A 66 5.06 3.26 -20.50
C ALA A 66 5.49 3.99 -19.22
N ALA A 67 5.42 3.29 -18.08
CA ALA A 67 5.92 3.78 -16.79
C ALA A 67 6.92 2.75 -16.24
N MET A 68 8.06 3.23 -15.75
CA MET A 68 9.12 2.38 -15.22
C MET A 68 9.53 2.86 -13.83
N MET A 69 9.95 1.92 -12.98
CA MET A 69 10.58 2.19 -11.70
C MET A 69 11.49 1.01 -11.33
N VAL A 70 12.44 1.26 -10.43
CA VAL A 70 13.23 0.21 -9.78
C VAL A 70 13.01 0.27 -8.28
N HIS A 71 13.04 -0.87 -7.61
CA HIS A 71 12.93 -0.96 -6.15
C HIS A 71 14.18 -1.65 -5.61
N PRO A 72 14.87 -1.11 -4.60
CA PRO A 72 15.97 -1.80 -3.96
C PRO A 72 15.46 -3.06 -3.25
N THR A 73 16.21 -4.15 -3.40
CA THR A 73 15.92 -5.45 -2.79
C THR A 73 17.24 -6.25 -2.74
N ASN A 74 17.27 -7.37 -2.03
CA ASN A 74 18.45 -8.22 -1.87
C ASN A 74 18.72 -9.15 -3.07
N PHE A 75 17.87 -9.15 -4.10
CA PHE A 75 18.04 -9.92 -5.33
C PHE A 75 17.47 -9.16 -6.52
N THR A 76 17.91 -9.49 -7.74
CA THR A 76 17.32 -8.89 -8.95
C THR A 76 16.13 -9.70 -9.43
N ASN A 77 15.00 -9.05 -9.67
CA ASN A 77 13.80 -9.65 -10.25
C ASN A 77 13.12 -8.67 -11.21
N SER A 78 12.96 -9.05 -12.47
CA SER A 78 12.34 -8.23 -13.52
C SER A 78 10.81 -8.31 -13.54
N SER A 79 10.22 -9.32 -12.89
CA SER A 79 8.76 -9.54 -12.84
C SER A 79 8.30 -9.92 -11.43
N PRO A 80 8.45 -9.02 -10.43
CA PRO A 80 7.97 -9.29 -9.09
C PRO A 80 6.44 -9.42 -9.07
N GLN A 81 5.92 -10.41 -8.33
CA GLN A 81 4.49 -10.51 -8.07
C GLN A 81 4.10 -9.51 -6.99
N MET A 82 3.14 -8.64 -7.30
CA MET A 82 2.62 -7.63 -6.38
C MET A 82 1.15 -7.93 -6.06
N LEU A 83 0.77 -7.83 -4.79
CA LEU A 83 -0.61 -8.07 -4.34
C LEU A 83 -1.39 -6.76 -4.24
N SER A 84 -2.68 -6.80 -4.59
CA SER A 84 -3.60 -5.72 -4.25
C SER A 84 -3.85 -5.69 -2.73
N LYS A 85 -3.93 -4.49 -2.14
CA LYS A 85 -4.15 -4.28 -0.71
C LYS A 85 -5.41 -3.47 -0.47
N MET A 86 -6.19 -3.85 0.53
CA MET A 86 -7.30 -3.08 1.09
C MET A 86 -7.15 -3.05 2.61
N SER A 87 -7.43 -1.90 3.22
CA SER A 87 -7.48 -1.73 4.67
C SER A 87 -8.91 -1.45 5.11
N VAL A 88 -9.38 -2.12 6.15
CA VAL A 88 -10.71 -1.92 6.74
C VAL A 88 -10.54 -1.65 8.23
N SER A 89 -11.19 -0.60 8.74
CA SER A 89 -11.29 -0.31 10.17
C SER A 89 -12.71 -0.59 10.64
N VAL A 90 -12.86 -1.35 11.73
CA VAL A 90 -14.15 -1.73 12.30
C VAL A 90 -14.19 -1.26 13.75
N ASN A 91 -15.20 -0.46 14.08
CA ASN A 91 -15.45 0.01 15.44
C ASN A 91 -16.66 -0.72 16.03
N PHE A 92 -16.44 -1.42 17.15
CA PHE A 92 -17.50 -2.12 17.88
C PHE A 92 -18.03 -1.24 19.01
N LYS A 93 -19.28 -0.80 18.89
CA LYS A 93 -19.95 -0.01 19.93
C LYS A 93 -20.92 -0.87 20.73
N GLY A 94 -20.68 -0.95 22.03
CA GLY A 94 -21.48 -1.70 22.98
C GLY A 94 -22.40 -0.83 23.83
N GLN A 95 -23.01 -1.47 24.82
CA GLN A 95 -23.77 -0.83 25.90
C GLN A 95 -23.24 -1.36 27.22
N PRO A 96 -22.73 -0.50 28.12
CA PRO A 96 -22.21 -0.94 29.40
C PRO A 96 -23.35 -1.43 30.31
N ALA A 97 -23.05 -2.42 31.14
CA ALA A 97 -23.91 -2.88 32.22
C ALA A 97 -23.03 -3.39 33.38
N HIS A 98 -23.61 -3.55 34.56
CA HIS A 98 -22.88 -4.12 35.69
C HIS A 98 -22.59 -5.60 35.41
N ALA A 99 -21.34 -5.92 35.09
CA ALA A 99 -20.93 -7.23 34.57
C ALA A 99 -21.36 -8.42 35.45
N ALA A 100 -21.30 -8.27 36.78
CA ALA A 100 -21.66 -9.34 37.72
C ALA A 100 -23.16 -9.39 38.09
N ALA A 101 -23.91 -8.30 37.87
CA ALA A 101 -25.27 -8.17 38.41
C ALA A 101 -26.33 -8.25 37.32
N PHE A 102 -26.11 -7.56 36.19
CA PHE A 102 -27.10 -7.45 35.12
C PHE A 102 -26.43 -7.54 33.73
N PRO A 103 -25.58 -8.55 33.43
CA PRO A 103 -24.87 -8.63 32.15
C PRO A 103 -25.80 -8.66 30.93
N TRP A 104 -27.01 -9.20 31.06
CA TRP A 104 -28.03 -9.23 30.00
C TRP A 104 -28.58 -7.86 29.60
N GLN A 105 -28.37 -6.82 30.42
CA GLN A 105 -28.71 -5.44 30.05
C GLN A 105 -27.63 -4.78 29.17
N GLY A 106 -26.45 -5.41 29.06
CA GLY A 106 -25.32 -4.90 28.29
C GLY A 106 -25.29 -5.43 26.86
N ARG A 107 -24.47 -4.78 26.03
CA ARG A 107 -24.04 -5.27 24.71
C ARG A 107 -22.53 -5.26 24.68
N ASN A 108 -21.91 -6.44 24.71
CA ASN A 108 -20.47 -6.57 24.90
C ASN A 108 -19.71 -6.33 23.58
N ALA A 109 -19.09 -5.16 23.45
CA ALA A 109 -18.25 -4.82 22.31
C ALA A 109 -16.98 -5.68 22.23
N LEU A 110 -16.44 -6.11 23.37
CA LEU A 110 -15.24 -6.96 23.42
C LEU A 110 -15.55 -8.34 22.84
N ASP A 111 -16.66 -8.95 23.22
CA ASP A 111 -17.07 -10.26 22.67
C ASP A 111 -17.30 -10.18 21.16
N ALA A 112 -17.87 -9.08 20.67
CA ALA A 112 -18.03 -8.84 19.24
C ALA A 112 -16.68 -8.75 18.50
N ALA A 113 -15.70 -8.03 19.05
CA ALA A 113 -14.36 -7.93 18.49
C ALA A 113 -13.62 -9.29 18.50
N VAL A 114 -13.68 -10.04 19.61
CA VAL A 114 -13.08 -11.38 19.73
C VAL A 114 -13.73 -12.36 18.74
N SER A 115 -15.06 -12.32 18.61
CA SER A 115 -15.79 -13.16 17.66
C SER A 115 -15.41 -12.83 16.21
N ALA A 116 -15.32 -11.55 15.87
CA ALA A 116 -14.90 -11.13 14.53
C ALA A 116 -13.48 -11.60 14.20
N TYR A 117 -12.53 -11.47 15.14
CA TYR A 117 -11.16 -11.95 14.94
C TYR A 117 -11.12 -13.47 14.74
N THR A 118 -11.84 -14.22 15.58
CA THR A 118 -11.95 -15.68 15.46
C THR A 118 -12.53 -16.10 14.11
N ASN A 119 -13.60 -15.46 13.67
CA ASN A 119 -14.23 -15.75 12.38
C ASN A 119 -13.30 -15.43 11.20
N ILE A 120 -12.54 -14.34 11.25
CA ILE A 120 -11.53 -14.01 10.24
C ILE A 120 -10.41 -15.06 10.23
N ALA A 121 -9.97 -15.52 11.40
CA ALA A 121 -8.96 -16.57 11.49
C ALA A 121 -9.43 -17.87 10.83
N MET A 122 -10.69 -18.28 11.05
CA MET A 122 -11.30 -19.44 10.41
C MET A 122 -11.50 -19.23 8.90
N LEU A 123 -11.92 -18.04 8.47
CA LEU A 123 -12.11 -17.70 7.05
C LEU A 123 -10.83 -17.90 6.22
N ARG A 124 -9.64 -17.73 6.81
CA ARG A 124 -8.37 -17.91 6.10
C ARG A 124 -8.21 -19.30 5.47
N GLN A 125 -8.88 -20.34 5.97
CA GLN A 125 -8.88 -21.66 5.34
C GLN A 125 -9.68 -21.69 4.02
N GLN A 126 -10.68 -20.83 3.87
CA GLN A 126 -11.64 -20.84 2.77
C GLN A 126 -11.33 -19.82 1.67
N ILE A 127 -10.31 -18.96 1.85
CA ILE A 127 -9.85 -18.01 0.84
C ILE A 127 -8.74 -18.62 -0.03
N LYS A 128 -8.53 -18.04 -1.21
CA LYS A 128 -7.47 -18.49 -2.13
C LYS A 128 -6.08 -18.40 -1.49
N SER A 129 -5.18 -19.27 -1.91
CA SER A 129 -3.82 -19.40 -1.38
C SER A 129 -2.91 -18.20 -1.68
N ASP A 130 -3.31 -17.30 -2.57
CA ASP A 130 -2.65 -16.02 -2.90
C ASP A 130 -3.23 -14.83 -2.12
N CYS A 131 -4.32 -15.03 -1.38
CA CYS A 131 -4.97 -14.01 -0.56
C CYS A 131 -4.46 -14.08 0.88
N ARG A 132 -4.29 -12.91 1.50
CA ARG A 132 -3.86 -12.79 2.91
C ARG A 132 -4.72 -11.76 3.63
N VAL A 133 -5.10 -12.06 4.86
CA VAL A 133 -5.84 -11.14 5.73
C VAL A 133 -5.12 -11.05 7.06
N HIS A 134 -4.68 -9.86 7.44
CA HIS A 134 -4.04 -9.58 8.72
C HIS A 134 -4.88 -8.57 9.49
N GLY A 135 -4.84 -8.63 10.81
CA GLY A 135 -5.59 -7.73 11.67
C GLY A 135 -4.80 -7.42 12.93
N ASN A 136 -4.89 -6.18 13.37
CA ASN A 136 -4.45 -5.73 14.68
C ASN A 136 -5.66 -5.17 15.43
N THR A 137 -5.59 -5.21 16.75
CA THR A 137 -6.57 -4.55 17.63
C THR A 137 -5.89 -3.35 18.25
N SER A 138 -6.51 -2.18 18.13
CA SER A 138 -6.12 -0.96 18.85
C SER A 138 -7.25 -0.56 19.79
N GLN A 139 -6.89 -0.02 20.95
CA GLN A 139 -7.84 0.63 21.86
C GLN A 139 -8.21 2.02 21.36
#